data_AF-A0A432Q8E4-F1
#
_entry.id   AF-A0A432Q8E4-F1
#
_cell.length_a   1.000
_cell.length_b   1.000
_cell.length_c   1.000
_cell.angle_alpha   90.00
_cell.angle_beta   90.00
_cell.angle_gamma   90.00
#
_symmetry.space_group_name_H-M   'P 1'
#
loop_
_entity.id
_entity.type
_entity.pdbx_description
1 polymer ?
#
loop_
_entity_poly.entity_id
_entity_poly.type
_entity_poly.pdbx_seq_one_letter_code
_entity_poly.pdbx_strand_id
1 'polypeptide(L)' 'MRRILVCPVCKSADITLDTGGITGKYMCKKCGYIGSVVLELTEGEYKELLEGEKLEKEAERKDRNK' A
#
# COMPACT_ATOMS: atom_id res chain seq x y z
N MET A 1 -19.48 3.99 -0.41
CA MET A 1 -18.27 3.33 0.13
C MET A 1 -17.07 4.03 -0.44
N ARG A 2 -16.12 4.52 0.38
CA ARG A 2 -14.87 5.11 -0.12
C ARG A 2 -13.89 4.00 -0.48
N ARG A 3 -13.27 4.11 -1.66
CA ARG A 3 -12.18 3.24 -2.08
C ARG A 3 -10.85 3.96 -1.85
N ILE A 4 -9.85 3.22 -1.39
CA ILE A 4 -8.49 3.69 -1.16
C ILE A 4 -7.60 2.99 -2.18
N LEU A 5 -6.76 3.77 -2.86
CA LEU A 5 -5.74 3.23 -3.76
C LEU A 5 -4.49 2.90 -2.96
N VAL A 6 -4.02 1.67 -3.07
CA VAL A 6 -2.91 1.15 -2.28
C VAL A 6 -1.82 0.59 -3.20
N CYS A 7 -0.57 0.90 -2.86
CA CYS A 7 0.59 0.41 -3.58
C CYS A 7 0.71 -1.11 -3.46
N PRO A 8 0.82 -1.86 -4.58
CA PRO A 8 0.97 -3.31 -4.53
C PRO A 8 2.34 -3.77 -4.00
N VAL A 9 3.34 -2.87 -3.96
CA VAL A 9 4.71 -3.19 -3.54
C VAL A 9 4.91 -2.97 -2.04
N CYS A 10 4.55 -1.77 -1.57
CA CYS A 10 4.84 -1.35 -0.20
C CYS A 10 3.59 -1.13 0.66
N LYS A 11 2.40 -1.46 0.12
CA LYS A 11 1.12 -1.36 0.83
C LYS A 11 0.74 0.05 1.31
N SER A 12 1.45 1.08 0.86
CA SER A 12 1.14 2.48 1.18
C SER A 12 -0.03 3.00 0.36
N ALA A 13 -0.93 3.75 1.00
CA ALA A 13 -1.98 4.52 0.33
C ALA A 13 -1.50 5.86 -0.31
N ASP A 14 -0.18 6.16 -0.25
CA ASP A 14 0.40 7.40 -0.79
C ASP A 14 0.65 7.26 -2.31
N ILE A 15 -0.44 7.24 -3.06
CA ILE A 15 -0.49 7.07 -4.52
C ILE A 15 -0.91 8.37 -5.20
N THR A 16 -0.21 8.73 -6.27
CA THR A 16 -0.55 9.84 -7.18
C THR A 16 -0.57 9.39 -8.62
N LEU A 17 -1.22 10.16 -9.52
CA LEU A 17 -1.12 9.90 -10.96
C LEU A 17 0.24 10.35 -11.48
N ASP A 18 0.89 9.47 -12.25
CA ASP A 18 2.13 9.77 -12.95
C ASP A 18 1.87 10.80 -14.07
N THR A 19 2.75 11.81 -14.18
CA THR A 19 2.69 12.86 -15.21
C THR A 19 1.29 13.50 -15.35
N GLY A 20 0.60 13.72 -14.22
CA GLY A 20 -0.74 14.32 -14.21
C GLY A 20 -1.84 13.47 -14.87
N GLY A 21 -1.61 12.16 -15.08
CA GLY A 21 -2.58 11.24 -15.68
C GLY A 21 -2.45 11.03 -17.19
N ILE A 22 -1.49 11.67 -17.85
CA ILE A 22 -1.26 11.52 -19.30
C ILE A 22 -0.90 10.06 -19.67
N THR A 23 -0.12 9.39 -18.81
CA THR A 23 0.32 8.01 -19.02
C THR A 23 -0.68 6.98 -18.51
N GLY A 24 -1.71 7.39 -17.75
CA GLY A 24 -2.63 6.48 -17.07
C GLY A 24 -1.96 5.59 -16.01
N LYS A 25 -0.76 5.96 -15.55
CA LYS A 25 -0.01 5.21 -14.54
C LYS A 25 -0.15 5.86 -13.16
N TYR A 26 0.03 5.04 -12.14
CA TYR A 26 0.10 5.45 -10.74
C TYR A 26 1.54 5.45 -10.27
N MET A 27 1.90 6.45 -9.48
CA MET A 27 3.18 6.61 -8.80
C MET A 27 2.99 6.51 -7.29
N CYS A 28 3.71 5.61 -6.63
CA CYS A 28 3.79 5.56 -5.18
C CYS A 28 4.92 6.45 -4.67
N LYS A 29 4.60 7.42 -3.81
CA LYS A 29 5.59 8.32 -3.20
C LYS A 29 6.45 7.67 -2.12
N LYS A 30 6.05 6.50 -1.65
CA LYS A 30 6.69 5.78 -0.54
C LYS A 30 7.82 4.86 -0.99
N CYS A 31 7.64 4.17 -2.12
CA CYS A 31 8.64 3.20 -2.64
C CYS A 31 9.07 3.47 -4.09
N GLY A 32 8.47 4.45 -4.77
CA GLY A 32 8.80 4.78 -6.16
C GLY A 32 8.17 3.86 -7.21
N TYR A 33 7.23 2.98 -6.83
CA TYR A 33 6.49 2.17 -7.80
C TYR A 33 5.79 3.06 -8.83
N ILE A 34 6.00 2.79 -10.13
CA ILE A 34 5.31 3.44 -11.25
C ILE A 34 4.69 2.35 -12.12
N GLY A 35 3.36 2.33 -12.24
CA GLY A 35 2.67 1.31 -13.02
C GLY A 35 1.16 1.53 -13.10
N SER A 36 0.51 0.82 -14.02
CA SER A 36 -0.94 0.93 -14.24
C SER A 36 -1.77 0.10 -13.25
N VAL A 37 -1.13 -0.67 -12.37
CA VAL A 37 -1.81 -1.54 -11.41
C VAL A 37 -1.71 -0.95 -10.01
N VAL A 38 -2.84 -0.81 -9.32
CA VAL A 38 -2.94 -0.45 -7.90
C VAL A 38 -4.01 -1.32 -7.25
N LEU A 39 -3.90 -1.51 -5.94
CA LEU A 39 -4.93 -2.22 -5.18
C LEU A 39 -6.04 -1.24 -4.84
N GLU A 40 -7.27 -1.56 -5.22
CA GLU A 40 -8.46 -0.83 -4.81
C GLU A 40 -9.09 -1.53 -3.61
N LEU A 41 -8.95 -0.94 -2.43
CA LEU A 41 -9.46 -1.52 -1.18
C LEU A 41 -10.57 -0.64 -0.60
N THR A 42 -11.48 -1.23 0.16
CA THR A 42 -12.38 -0.44 1.01
C THR A 42 -11.63 0.01 2.27
N GLU A 43 -12.23 0.95 3.03
CA GLU A 43 -11.67 1.36 4.32
C GLU A 43 -11.50 0.17 5.29
N GLY A 44 -12.40 -0.81 5.26
CA GLY A 44 -12.30 -2.04 6.07
C GLY A 44 -11.12 -2.91 5.63
N GLU A 45 -11.07 -3.25 4.34
CA GLU A 45 -10.00 -4.07 3.76
C GLU A 45 -8.61 -3.46 3.98
N TYR A 46 -8.49 -2.13 3.84
CA TYR A 46 -7.22 -1.45 4.09
C TYR A 46 -6.81 -1.51 5.55
N LYS A 47 -7.77 -1.41 6.48
CA LYS A 47 -7.51 -1.53 7.92
C LYS A 47 -7.03 -2.94 8.28
N GLU A 48 -7.70 -3.97 7.76
CA GLU A 48 -7.31 -5.37 7.97
C GLU A 48 -5.91 -5.66 7.44
N LEU A 49 -5.57 -5.12 6.26
CA LEU A 49 -4.24 -5.23 5.68
C LEU A 49 -3.15 -4.60 6.57
N LEU A 50 -3.41 -3.42 7.14
CA LEU A 50 -2.47 -2.75 8.04
C LEU A 50 -2.33 -3.46 9.39
N GLU A 51 -3.42 -4.04 9.90
CA GLU A 51 -3.41 -4.85 11.11
C GLU A 51 -2.57 -6.12 10.92
N GLY A 52 -2.73 -6.80 9.78
CA GLY A 52 -1.90 -7.95 9.40
C GLY A 52 -0.40 -7.62 9.37
N GLU A 53 -0.01 -6.53 8.69
CA GLU A 53 1.40 -6.12 8.62
C GLU A 53 2.03 -5.80 9.99
N LYS A 54 1.25 -5.26 10.94
CA LYS A 54 1.75 -4.97 12.29
C LYS A 54 2.02 -6.27 13.04
N LEU A 55 1.09 -7.20 13.00
CA LEU A 55 1.22 -8.51 13.64
C LEU A 55 2.43 -9.28 13.11
N GLU A 56 2.64 -9.28 11.79
CA GLU A 56 3.83 -9.89 11.16
C GLU A 56 5.13 -9.26 11.69
N LYS A 57 5.23 -7.92 11.68
CA LYS A 57 6.41 -7.20 12.17
C LYS A 57 6.66 -7.40 13.67
N GLU A 58 5.60 -7.51 14.47
CA GLU A 58 5.69 -7.81 15.90
C GLU A 58 6.17 -9.24 16.16
N ALA A 59 5.68 -10.22 15.38
CA ALA A 59 6.14 -11.59 15.46
C ALA A 59 7.64 -11.70 15.10
N GLU A 60 8.07 -11.07 14.01
CA GLU A 60 9.49 -11.01 13.61
C GLU A 60 10.37 -10.34 14.68
N ARG A 61 9.86 -9.30 15.36
CA ARG A 61 10.60 -8.65 16.46
C ARG A 61 10.76 -9.59 17.67
N LYS A 62 9.73 -10.35 18.03
CA LYS A 62 9.79 -11.32 19.13
C LYS A 62 10.76 -12.47 18.83
N ASP A 63 10.83 -12.92 17.59
CA ASP A 63 11.76 -13.96 17.15
C ASP A 63 13.23 -13.50 17.27
N ARG A 64 13.57 -12.30 16.80
CA ARG A 64 14.94 -11.75 16.90
C ARG A 64 15.42 -11.45 18.32
N ASN A 65 14.51 -11.24 19.27
CA ASN A 65 14.81 -10.89 20.65
C ASN A 65 14.86 -12.11 21.60
N LYS A 66 14.70 -13.32 21.05
CA LYS A 66 14.78 -14.60 21.76
C LYS A 66 16.18 -15.19 21.68
#